data_AF-S9TPZ7-F1
#
_entry.id   AF-S9TPZ7-F1
#
_cell.length_a   1.000
_cell.length_b   1.000
_cell.length_c   1.000
_cell.angle_alpha   90.00
_cell.angle_beta   90.00
_cell.angle_gamma   90.00
#
_symmetry.space_group_name_H-M   'P 1'
#
loop_
_entity.id
_entity.type
_entity.pdbx_description
1 polymer ?
#
loop_
_entity_poly.entity_id
_entity_poly.type
_entity_poly.pdbx_seq_one_letter_code
_entity_poly.pdbx_strand_id
1 'polypeptide(L)'
;MASSNRDNIGSSRTDRAYFQAAMKGQTFISESIVSKSTGSQVVVFAQPILGDGANVEGVFIMTVNTSFFVDQLKHADDNGQGSTIILDREGRTIFHSNNNSAIGKMVESDKFNSVVQTPVKGQISRGGIEDPEYFIRYSKIPKADWTIVVQDSYKNIKKPLNDLFAKISIITLVALLISLTVGILISRTITRPIARLTGLFKTLASGDLTVAATGSYKSEFKDLADSFTVMVEQNKSLISQMNHSIEHLNTSTNELDTASKQTTISIQETSITTMEIAKAIESQALDTEQIVNKFGDLGDKIAVVNQLSSAVKDRTDSIIEVFHSGNEVVNQLIHTHGDSEQEVASIAAITTKLEESSLRIVSITETIGKIAKQTNLLALNASIEAARAGEHGKGFAVVASEVRQLAELCAKQSSEIEEIITDNLCLAQEANGSVRSLQHVSAKQNQYVDDTKLAFEAILNNVVDITEQIKGMAYEMDNMKRGKEDVMELAQNLSASGEEVSASVEQVTSTIQVQSAMVQQLSSMIEEIDSLTKQLKEASSKFKTE
;
A
#
# COMPACT_ATOMS: atom_id res chain seq x y z
N MET A 1 129.30 -55.83 -78.89
CA MET A 1 128.06 -55.08 -78.60
C MET A 1 127.23 -55.01 -79.86
N ALA A 2 125.99 -55.51 -79.82
CA ALA A 2 125.00 -55.26 -80.87
C ALA A 2 124.13 -54.07 -80.45
N SER A 3 123.82 -53.16 -81.36
CA SER A 3 123.02 -51.96 -81.09
C SER A 3 122.13 -51.67 -82.29
N SER A 4 120.87 -51.29 -82.03
CA SER A 4 119.93 -50.80 -83.05
C SER A 4 120.35 -49.45 -83.63
N ASN A 5 121.21 -48.71 -82.93
CA ASN A 5 121.87 -47.51 -83.44
C ASN A 5 123.34 -47.84 -83.76
N ARG A 6 123.72 -47.72 -85.05
CA ARG A 6 125.07 -48.05 -85.54
C ARG A 6 126.17 -47.23 -84.87
N ASP A 7 125.90 -45.99 -84.48
CA ASP A 7 126.90 -45.09 -83.86
C ASP A 7 127.34 -45.54 -82.46
N ASN A 8 126.56 -46.43 -81.83
CA ASN A 8 126.88 -46.98 -80.51
C ASN A 8 127.69 -48.29 -80.58
N ILE A 9 127.88 -48.88 -81.75
CA ILE A 9 128.62 -50.14 -81.92
C ILE A 9 130.11 -49.89 -81.67
N GLY A 10 130.69 -50.59 -80.69
CA GLY A 10 132.09 -50.43 -80.28
C GLY A 10 132.31 -49.46 -79.11
N SER A 11 131.29 -48.69 -78.70
CA SER A 11 131.37 -47.83 -77.52
C SER A 11 131.35 -48.63 -76.22
N SER A 12 132.25 -48.34 -75.28
CA SER A 12 132.22 -48.97 -73.96
C SER A 12 131.08 -48.41 -73.10
N ARG A 13 130.42 -49.30 -72.37
CA ARG A 13 129.39 -49.00 -71.35
C ARG A 13 129.75 -49.54 -69.97
N THR A 14 130.98 -50.05 -69.81
CA THR A 14 131.44 -50.68 -68.57
C THR A 14 131.51 -49.71 -67.38
N ASP A 15 131.57 -48.41 -67.64
CA ASP A 15 131.56 -47.32 -66.66
C ASP A 15 130.15 -46.99 -66.14
N ARG A 16 129.09 -47.48 -66.79
CA ARG A 16 127.71 -47.12 -66.46
C ARG A 16 127.16 -47.99 -65.36
N ALA A 17 126.60 -47.37 -64.33
CA ALA A 17 126.01 -48.05 -63.18
C ALA A 17 124.97 -49.10 -63.59
N TYR A 18 124.10 -48.79 -64.56
CA TYR A 18 123.11 -49.74 -65.09
C TYR A 18 123.74 -50.98 -65.71
N PHE A 19 124.89 -50.83 -66.37
CA PHE A 19 125.58 -51.95 -67.01
C PHE A 19 126.31 -52.81 -65.97
N GLN A 20 126.98 -52.17 -65.00
CA GLN A 20 127.65 -52.86 -63.90
C GLN A 20 126.66 -53.63 -63.01
N ALA A 21 125.50 -53.05 -62.73
CA ALA A 21 124.42 -53.71 -61.97
C ALA A 21 123.86 -54.92 -62.74
N ALA A 22 123.62 -54.76 -64.04
CA ALA A 22 123.14 -55.85 -64.88
C ALA A 22 124.17 -56.98 -65.02
N MET A 23 125.48 -56.67 -65.15
CA MET A 23 126.53 -57.70 -65.12
C MET A 23 126.60 -58.48 -63.80
N LYS A 24 126.05 -57.94 -62.69
CA LYS A 24 125.91 -58.63 -61.41
C LYS A 24 124.60 -59.42 -61.28
N GLY A 25 123.83 -59.56 -62.35
CA GLY A 25 122.59 -60.33 -62.40
C GLY A 25 121.34 -59.56 -61.94
N GLN A 26 121.41 -58.23 -61.78
CA GLN A 26 120.28 -57.42 -61.33
C GLN A 26 119.68 -56.59 -62.46
N THR A 27 118.36 -56.59 -62.59
CA THR A 27 117.67 -55.62 -63.46
C THR A 27 117.82 -54.21 -62.89
N PHE A 28 118.16 -53.23 -63.73
CA PHE A 28 118.38 -51.86 -63.30
C PHE A 28 117.65 -50.87 -64.22
N ILE A 29 116.91 -49.94 -63.62
CA ILE A 29 116.35 -48.78 -64.31
C ILE A 29 117.20 -47.59 -63.90
N SER A 30 117.75 -46.83 -64.85
CA SER A 30 118.56 -45.66 -64.55
C SER A 30 117.71 -44.47 -64.10
N GLU A 31 118.36 -43.56 -63.40
CA GLU A 31 117.99 -42.16 -63.34
C GLU A 31 117.84 -41.56 -64.75
N SER A 32 117.22 -40.39 -64.84
CA SER A 32 117.11 -39.69 -66.11
C SER A 32 118.48 -39.18 -66.52
N ILE A 33 119.07 -39.80 -67.55
CA ILE A 33 120.39 -39.45 -68.04
C ILE A 33 120.30 -38.79 -69.42
N VAL A 34 121.24 -37.92 -69.72
CA VAL A 34 121.36 -37.37 -71.07
C VAL A 34 122.05 -38.39 -71.97
N SER A 35 121.34 -38.81 -73.02
CA SER A 35 121.89 -39.67 -74.06
C SER A 35 123.06 -38.98 -74.75
N LYS A 36 124.28 -39.53 -74.64
CA LYS A 36 125.48 -38.96 -75.30
C LYS A 36 125.35 -38.91 -76.83
N SER A 37 124.52 -39.79 -77.42
CA SER A 37 124.35 -39.87 -78.88
C SER A 37 123.25 -38.95 -79.41
N THR A 38 122.22 -38.63 -78.60
CA THR A 38 121.06 -37.85 -79.08
C THR A 38 120.85 -36.53 -78.34
N GLY A 39 121.55 -36.29 -77.23
CA GLY A 39 121.34 -35.13 -76.36
C GLY A 39 119.99 -35.14 -75.62
N SER A 40 119.12 -36.12 -75.88
CA SER A 40 117.80 -36.22 -75.22
C SER A 40 117.92 -36.84 -73.83
N GLN A 41 117.04 -36.44 -72.91
CA GLN A 41 116.89 -37.15 -71.64
C GLN A 41 116.22 -38.50 -71.86
N VAL A 42 116.86 -39.53 -71.34
CA VAL A 42 116.45 -40.91 -71.51
C VAL A 42 116.57 -41.66 -70.20
N VAL A 43 115.75 -42.69 -70.07
CA VAL A 43 115.78 -43.65 -68.98
C VAL A 43 116.24 -44.96 -69.57
N VAL A 44 117.27 -45.55 -68.97
CA VAL A 44 117.89 -46.78 -69.45
C VAL A 44 117.43 -47.95 -68.60
N PHE A 45 116.85 -48.94 -69.26
CA PHE A 45 116.48 -50.22 -68.69
C PHE A 45 117.56 -51.22 -69.06
N ALA A 46 118.25 -51.77 -68.07
CA ALA A 46 119.30 -52.76 -68.25
C ALA A 46 118.87 -54.09 -67.61
N GLN A 47 119.03 -55.18 -68.36
CA GLN A 47 118.67 -56.52 -67.94
C GLN A 47 119.81 -57.50 -68.24
N PRO A 48 120.25 -58.31 -67.27
CA PRO A 48 121.21 -59.38 -67.54
C PRO A 48 120.67 -60.37 -68.56
N ILE A 49 121.55 -60.81 -69.46
CA ILE A 49 121.37 -61.98 -70.32
C ILE A 49 122.14 -63.12 -69.65
N LEU A 50 121.42 -64.17 -69.24
CA LEU A 50 121.97 -65.30 -68.50
C LEU A 50 122.23 -66.48 -69.45
N GLY A 51 123.39 -67.12 -69.32
CA GLY A 51 123.73 -68.37 -69.99
C GLY A 51 123.46 -69.61 -69.12
N ASP A 52 123.83 -70.79 -69.64
CA ASP A 52 123.67 -72.06 -68.91
C ASP A 52 124.51 -72.04 -67.62
N GLY A 53 123.85 -72.32 -66.48
CA GLY A 53 124.46 -72.24 -65.14
C GLY A 53 124.29 -70.89 -64.41
N ALA A 54 123.44 -69.99 -64.91
CA ALA A 54 123.09 -68.69 -64.30
C ALA A 54 124.23 -67.66 -64.23
N ASN A 55 125.27 -67.80 -65.04
CA ASN A 55 126.28 -66.76 -65.24
C ASN A 55 125.78 -65.69 -66.21
N VAL A 56 126.11 -64.42 -65.94
CA VAL A 56 125.72 -63.29 -66.79
C VAL A 56 126.68 -63.22 -67.99
N GLU A 57 126.19 -63.60 -69.17
CA GLU A 57 126.97 -63.60 -70.42
C GLU A 57 126.87 -62.27 -71.18
N GLY A 58 125.87 -61.44 -70.87
CA GLY A 58 125.72 -60.13 -71.48
C GLY A 58 124.68 -59.26 -70.78
N VAL A 59 124.49 -58.04 -71.29
CA VAL A 59 123.46 -57.12 -70.80
C VAL A 59 122.63 -56.63 -71.97
N PHE A 60 121.32 -56.83 -71.89
CA PHE A 60 120.36 -56.18 -72.75
C PHE A 60 120.07 -54.79 -72.22
N ILE A 61 120.18 -53.77 -73.09
CA ILE A 61 119.94 -52.38 -72.73
C ILE A 61 118.86 -51.82 -73.65
N MET A 62 117.83 -51.25 -73.05
CA MET A 62 116.80 -50.48 -73.75
C MET A 62 116.77 -49.05 -73.22
N THR A 63 116.80 -48.10 -74.12
CA THR A 63 116.79 -46.67 -73.79
C THR A 63 115.46 -46.07 -74.23
N VAL A 64 114.72 -45.47 -73.29
CA VAL A 64 113.41 -44.85 -73.55
C VAL A 64 113.51 -43.34 -73.34
N ASN A 65 112.99 -42.53 -74.26
CA ASN A 65 112.93 -41.07 -74.09
C ASN A 65 111.96 -40.72 -72.95
N THR A 66 112.33 -39.81 -72.06
CA THR A 66 111.46 -39.37 -70.96
C THR A 66 110.14 -38.78 -71.46
N SER A 67 110.10 -38.20 -72.66
CA SER A 67 108.88 -37.67 -73.28
C SER A 67 107.76 -38.70 -73.38
N PHE A 68 108.08 -39.99 -73.55
CA PHE A 68 107.10 -41.08 -73.58
C PHE A 68 106.20 -41.10 -72.35
N PHE A 69 106.75 -40.79 -71.17
CA PHE A 69 106.02 -40.76 -69.91
C PHE A 69 105.38 -39.39 -69.65
N VAL A 70 106.08 -38.33 -70.02
CA VAL A 70 105.66 -36.94 -69.78
C VAL A 70 104.43 -36.55 -70.58
N ASP A 71 104.35 -36.97 -71.85
CA ASP A 71 103.23 -36.61 -72.71
C ASP A 71 101.87 -37.14 -72.20
N GLN A 72 101.88 -38.27 -71.47
CA GLN A 72 100.66 -38.81 -70.85
C GLN A 72 100.12 -37.95 -69.70
N LEU A 73 100.94 -37.06 -69.13
CA LEU A 73 100.59 -36.27 -67.94
C LEU A 73 100.25 -34.81 -68.25
N LYS A 74 100.34 -34.40 -69.52
CA LYS A 74 99.99 -33.04 -69.96
C LYS A 74 98.50 -32.69 -69.77
N HIS A 75 97.60 -33.66 -69.63
CA HIS A 75 96.17 -33.43 -69.43
C HIS A 75 95.73 -33.48 -67.96
N ALA A 76 96.67 -33.76 -67.04
CA ALA A 76 96.42 -33.73 -65.61
C ALA A 76 96.53 -32.30 -65.01
N ASP A 77 96.60 -31.28 -65.86
CA ASP A 77 96.72 -29.88 -65.44
C ASP A 77 95.33 -29.28 -65.15
N ASP A 78 95.15 -28.76 -63.92
CA ASP A 78 93.91 -28.15 -63.44
C ASP A 78 93.79 -26.70 -63.93
N ASN A 79 93.60 -26.55 -65.25
CA ASN A 79 93.45 -25.27 -65.95
C ASN A 79 94.54 -24.22 -65.57
N GLY A 80 95.77 -24.67 -65.33
CA GLY A 80 96.93 -23.84 -65.06
C GLY A 80 96.97 -23.19 -63.66
N GLN A 81 96.07 -23.54 -62.73
CA GLN A 81 96.10 -23.01 -61.36
C GLN A 81 96.93 -23.88 -60.40
N GLY A 82 96.99 -25.19 -60.65
CA GLY A 82 97.90 -26.11 -59.97
C GLY A 82 99.19 -26.38 -60.75
N SER A 83 100.13 -27.10 -60.13
CA SER A 83 101.34 -27.58 -60.81
C SER A 83 101.62 -29.04 -60.48
N THR A 84 101.93 -29.83 -61.52
CA THR A 84 102.35 -31.23 -61.42
C THR A 84 103.83 -31.36 -61.74
N ILE A 85 104.61 -31.99 -60.87
CA ILE A 85 106.06 -32.14 -60.97
C ILE A 85 106.41 -33.63 -60.88
N ILE A 86 107.31 -34.13 -61.71
CA ILE A 86 107.84 -35.50 -61.62
C ILE A 86 109.33 -35.42 -61.38
N LEU A 87 109.80 -36.10 -60.35
CA LEU A 87 111.19 -36.13 -59.92
C LEU A 87 111.74 -37.56 -60.03
N ASP A 88 113.00 -37.70 -60.44
CA ASP A 88 113.72 -38.99 -60.41
C ASP A 88 114.23 -39.34 -59.00
N ARG A 89 114.93 -40.48 -58.87
CA ARG A 89 115.42 -40.98 -57.57
C ARG A 89 116.42 -40.05 -56.88
N GLU A 90 117.08 -39.17 -57.62
CA GLU A 90 118.04 -38.20 -57.08
C GLU A 90 117.41 -36.83 -56.88
N GLY A 91 116.16 -36.62 -57.32
CA GLY A 91 115.44 -35.36 -57.18
C GLY A 91 115.58 -34.46 -58.40
N ARG A 92 116.05 -34.99 -59.53
CA ARG A 92 116.04 -34.26 -60.80
C ARG A 92 114.65 -34.23 -61.40
N THR A 93 114.26 -33.06 -61.88
CA THR A 93 112.97 -32.85 -62.51
C THR A 93 112.93 -33.55 -63.86
N ILE A 94 112.05 -34.54 -63.98
CA ILE A 94 111.69 -35.20 -65.24
C ILE A 94 110.59 -34.39 -65.95
N PHE A 95 109.67 -33.80 -65.18
CA PHE A 95 108.55 -33.01 -65.71
C PHE A 95 108.10 -31.93 -64.73
N HIS A 96 107.59 -30.81 -65.27
CA HIS A 96 106.93 -29.77 -64.51
C HIS A 96 105.84 -29.13 -65.39
N SER A 97 104.56 -29.19 -64.98
CA SER A 97 103.43 -28.85 -65.85
C SER A 97 103.40 -27.38 -66.27
N ASN A 98 103.88 -26.48 -65.42
CA ASN A 98 103.87 -25.03 -65.65
C ASN A 98 105.27 -24.38 -65.63
N ASN A 99 106.37 -25.15 -65.60
CA ASN A 99 107.75 -24.62 -65.62
C ASN A 99 108.74 -25.52 -66.37
N ASN A 100 108.73 -25.44 -67.70
CA ASN A 100 109.60 -26.26 -68.56
C ASN A 100 111.11 -26.05 -68.32
N SER A 101 111.53 -24.90 -67.78
CA SER A 101 112.94 -24.58 -67.53
C SER A 101 113.56 -25.34 -66.34
N ALA A 102 112.72 -25.99 -65.53
CA ALA A 102 113.13 -26.82 -64.40
C ALA A 102 113.53 -28.24 -64.81
N ILE A 103 113.13 -28.70 -66.01
CA ILE A 103 113.39 -30.07 -66.49
C ILE A 103 114.90 -30.30 -66.62
N GLY A 104 115.39 -31.42 -66.08
CA GLY A 104 116.80 -31.82 -66.05
C GLY A 104 117.60 -31.23 -64.88
N LYS A 105 117.07 -30.24 -64.15
CA LYS A 105 117.71 -29.67 -62.95
C LYS A 105 117.25 -30.38 -61.68
N MET A 106 118.07 -30.34 -60.65
CA MET A 106 117.66 -30.72 -59.30
C MET A 106 116.54 -29.79 -58.81
N VAL A 107 115.57 -30.35 -58.11
CA VAL A 107 114.52 -29.54 -57.49
C VAL A 107 115.12 -28.67 -56.38
N GLU A 108 114.94 -27.35 -56.45
CA GLU A 108 115.59 -26.38 -55.55
C GLU A 108 114.89 -26.23 -54.18
N SER A 109 114.03 -27.18 -53.81
CA SER A 109 113.26 -27.12 -52.56
C SER A 109 113.54 -28.33 -51.68
N ASP A 110 114.06 -28.06 -50.48
CA ASP A 110 114.32 -29.06 -49.44
C ASP A 110 113.07 -29.87 -49.08
N LYS A 111 111.89 -29.28 -49.27
CA LYS A 111 110.60 -29.93 -49.05
C LYS A 111 110.42 -31.16 -49.95
N PHE A 112 110.80 -31.07 -51.22
CA PHE A 112 110.71 -32.19 -52.15
C PHE A 112 111.85 -33.20 -51.96
N ASN A 113 113.04 -32.74 -51.56
CA ASN A 113 114.19 -33.61 -51.29
C ASN A 113 113.89 -34.65 -50.19
N SER A 114 113.19 -34.24 -49.13
CA SER A 114 112.78 -35.15 -48.04
C SER A 114 111.87 -36.30 -48.52
N VAL A 115 111.02 -36.03 -49.51
CA VAL A 115 110.12 -37.02 -50.10
C VAL A 115 110.85 -37.94 -51.09
N VAL A 116 111.76 -37.37 -51.88
CA VAL A 116 112.57 -38.10 -52.87
C VAL A 116 113.49 -39.13 -52.19
N GLN A 117 113.96 -38.90 -50.96
CA GLN A 117 114.84 -39.85 -50.26
C GLN A 117 114.12 -40.98 -49.52
N THR A 118 112.79 -40.93 -49.39
CA THR A 118 112.02 -41.96 -48.66
C THR A 118 111.93 -43.29 -49.44
N PRO A 119 112.41 -44.45 -48.93
CA PRO A 119 112.41 -45.71 -49.69
C PRO A 119 111.00 -46.26 -49.95
N VAL A 120 110.75 -46.79 -51.16
CA VAL A 120 109.45 -47.37 -51.57
C VAL A 120 109.54 -48.89 -51.61
N LYS A 121 108.82 -49.58 -50.70
CA LYS A 121 108.74 -51.05 -50.66
C LYS A 121 107.56 -51.56 -51.50
N GLY A 122 107.77 -51.70 -52.81
CA GLY A 122 106.91 -52.51 -53.69
C GLY A 122 105.51 -51.98 -54.06
N GLN A 123 104.95 -50.99 -53.35
CA GLN A 123 103.64 -50.37 -53.65
C GLN A 123 103.73 -48.83 -53.75
N ILE A 124 102.80 -48.20 -54.49
CA ILE A 124 102.77 -46.73 -54.63
C ILE A 124 102.57 -46.09 -53.26
N SER A 125 103.53 -45.28 -52.83
CA SER A 125 103.42 -44.49 -51.59
C SER A 125 102.78 -43.14 -51.90
N ARG A 126 101.76 -42.71 -51.14
CA ARG A 126 101.10 -41.41 -51.29
C ARG A 126 101.22 -40.60 -50.01
N GLY A 127 101.39 -39.30 -50.11
CA GLY A 127 101.50 -38.43 -48.95
C GLY A 127 101.20 -36.97 -49.26
N GLY A 128 101.28 -36.14 -48.23
CA GLY A 128 101.19 -34.70 -48.32
C GLY A 128 102.47 -34.04 -47.87
N ILE A 129 102.75 -32.86 -48.40
CA ILE A 129 103.75 -31.94 -47.84
C ILE A 129 102.96 -30.83 -47.18
N GLU A 130 103.25 -30.56 -45.92
CA GLU A 130 102.69 -29.40 -45.24
C GLU A 130 103.34 -28.14 -45.79
N ASP A 131 102.51 -27.24 -46.32
CA ASP A 131 102.93 -25.93 -46.79
C ASP A 131 101.88 -24.89 -46.39
N PRO A 132 102.28 -23.72 -45.89
CA PRO A 132 101.35 -22.69 -45.44
C PRO A 132 100.62 -21.98 -46.59
N GLU A 133 101.18 -22.00 -47.81
CA GLU A 133 100.62 -21.30 -48.97
C GLU A 133 99.99 -22.26 -49.99
N TYR A 134 100.50 -23.49 -50.07
CA TYR A 134 100.09 -24.49 -51.04
C TYR A 134 99.54 -25.75 -50.38
N PHE A 135 98.53 -26.32 -51.03
CA PHE A 135 98.08 -27.67 -50.79
C PHE A 135 98.87 -28.62 -51.67
N ILE A 136 99.81 -29.37 -51.07
CA ILE A 136 100.74 -30.23 -51.81
C ILE A 136 100.49 -31.72 -51.49
N ARG A 137 100.45 -32.55 -52.53
CA ARG A 137 100.32 -34.01 -52.46
C ARG A 137 101.34 -34.69 -53.36
N TYR A 138 101.83 -35.86 -52.98
CA TYR A 138 102.77 -36.62 -53.79
C TYR A 138 102.41 -38.11 -53.86
N SER A 139 102.89 -38.77 -54.92
CA SER A 139 102.79 -40.20 -55.17
C SER A 139 104.13 -40.73 -55.69
N LYS A 140 104.63 -41.82 -55.12
CA LYS A 140 105.96 -42.37 -55.43
C LYS A 140 105.84 -43.75 -56.10
N ILE A 141 106.44 -43.92 -57.27
CA ILE A 141 106.28 -45.09 -58.14
C ILE A 141 107.35 -46.15 -57.83
N PRO A 142 106.97 -47.39 -57.44
CA PRO A 142 107.92 -48.47 -57.16
C PRO A 142 108.77 -48.87 -58.38
N LYS A 143 109.98 -49.38 -58.14
CA LYS A 143 110.96 -49.85 -59.14
C LYS A 143 111.59 -48.74 -60.01
N ALA A 144 110.82 -47.73 -60.41
CA ALA A 144 111.32 -46.55 -61.13
C ALA A 144 111.89 -45.48 -60.19
N ASP A 145 111.45 -45.47 -58.92
CA ASP A 145 111.79 -44.48 -57.88
C ASP A 145 111.43 -43.04 -58.25
N TRP A 146 110.38 -42.85 -59.04
CA TRP A 146 109.89 -41.51 -59.40
C TRP A 146 108.92 -40.96 -58.37
N THR A 147 109.00 -39.65 -58.11
CA THR A 147 108.08 -38.93 -57.23
C THR A 147 107.25 -37.97 -58.07
N ILE A 148 105.94 -38.21 -58.16
CA ILE A 148 104.97 -37.29 -58.75
C ILE A 148 104.42 -36.40 -57.64
N VAL A 149 104.47 -35.09 -57.82
CA VAL A 149 103.97 -34.08 -56.89
C VAL A 149 102.89 -33.27 -57.60
N VAL A 150 101.79 -32.99 -56.91
CA VAL A 150 100.73 -32.06 -57.35
C VAL A 150 100.56 -31.00 -56.26
N GLN A 151 100.53 -29.72 -56.63
CA GLN A 151 100.31 -28.61 -55.68
C GLN A 151 99.37 -27.53 -56.24
N ASP A 152 98.57 -26.89 -55.38
CA ASP A 152 97.70 -25.73 -55.69
C ASP A 152 97.62 -24.75 -54.49
N SER A 153 97.27 -23.47 -54.68
CA SER A 153 97.29 -22.45 -53.62
C SER A 153 96.00 -22.41 -52.79
N TYR A 154 96.13 -22.28 -51.45
CA TYR A 154 94.98 -22.08 -50.55
C TYR A 154 94.14 -20.84 -50.88
N LYS A 155 94.73 -19.83 -51.52
CA LYS A 155 94.01 -18.61 -51.94
C LYS A 155 92.94 -18.91 -52.99
N ASN A 156 93.21 -19.85 -53.90
CA ASN A 156 92.25 -20.24 -54.94
C ASN A 156 91.11 -21.07 -54.34
N ILE A 157 91.43 -21.96 -53.40
CA ILE A 157 90.46 -22.82 -52.71
C ILE A 157 89.44 -22.01 -51.90
N LYS A 158 89.83 -20.89 -51.27
CA LYS A 158 88.96 -20.11 -50.36
C LYS A 158 88.05 -19.08 -51.04
N LYS A 159 88.27 -18.74 -52.30
CA LYS A 159 87.53 -17.66 -53.01
C LYS A 159 85.99 -17.83 -53.02
N PRO A 160 85.41 -19.04 -53.20
CA PRO A 160 83.96 -19.25 -53.19
C PRO A 160 83.30 -19.06 -51.80
N LEU A 161 84.07 -19.24 -50.71
CA LEU A 161 83.53 -19.19 -49.35
C LEU A 161 83.16 -17.76 -48.92
N ASN A 162 83.93 -16.76 -49.32
CA ASN A 162 83.68 -15.37 -48.94
C ASN A 162 82.41 -14.79 -49.60
N ASP A 163 82.08 -15.24 -50.81
CA ASP A 163 80.85 -14.81 -51.51
C ASP A 163 79.59 -15.38 -50.84
N LEU A 164 79.68 -16.60 -50.29
CA LEU A 164 78.62 -17.21 -49.48
C LEU A 164 78.36 -16.42 -48.18
N PHE A 165 79.40 -16.00 -47.48
CA PHE A 165 79.26 -15.24 -46.22
C PHE A 165 78.56 -13.88 -46.41
N ALA A 166 78.86 -13.16 -47.49
CA ALA A 166 78.22 -11.88 -47.79
C ALA A 166 76.71 -12.03 -48.05
N LYS A 167 76.30 -13.05 -48.82
CA LYS A 167 74.89 -13.33 -49.12
C LYS A 167 74.07 -13.66 -47.87
N ILE A 168 74.61 -14.49 -46.98
CA ILE A 168 73.93 -14.88 -45.72
C ILE A 168 73.73 -13.66 -44.79
N SER A 169 74.70 -12.76 -44.73
CA SER A 169 74.63 -11.56 -43.87
C SER A 169 73.50 -10.61 -44.30
N ILE A 170 73.30 -10.42 -45.61
CA ILE A 170 72.22 -9.59 -46.16
C ILE A 170 70.84 -10.19 -45.86
N ILE A 171 70.67 -11.50 -46.06
CA ILE A 171 69.40 -12.19 -45.79
C ILE A 171 69.00 -12.05 -44.31
N THR A 172 69.97 -12.18 -43.41
CA THR A 172 69.72 -12.07 -41.95
C THR A 172 69.28 -10.66 -41.55
N LEU A 173 69.90 -9.62 -42.11
CA LEU A 173 69.54 -8.23 -41.83
C LEU A 173 68.11 -7.91 -42.29
N VAL A 174 67.73 -8.38 -43.48
CA VAL A 174 66.37 -8.20 -44.03
C VAL A 174 65.33 -8.92 -43.16
N ALA A 175 65.60 -10.16 -42.75
CA ALA A 175 64.70 -10.91 -41.87
C ALA A 175 64.44 -10.18 -40.53
N LEU A 176 65.49 -9.58 -39.95
CA LEU A 176 65.40 -8.85 -38.68
C LEU A 176 64.56 -7.57 -38.80
N LEU A 177 64.74 -6.81 -39.88
CA LEU A 177 63.93 -5.62 -40.16
C LEU A 177 62.45 -5.96 -40.40
N ILE A 178 62.16 -7.05 -41.10
CA ILE A 178 60.78 -7.52 -41.30
C ILE A 178 60.15 -7.91 -39.97
N SER A 179 60.84 -8.69 -39.14
CA SER A 179 60.34 -9.09 -37.81
C SER A 179 60.03 -7.88 -36.92
N LEU A 180 60.90 -6.87 -36.90
CA LEU A 180 60.69 -5.65 -36.12
C LEU A 180 59.48 -4.86 -36.64
N THR A 181 59.34 -4.75 -37.96
CA THR A 181 58.22 -4.04 -38.60
C THR A 181 56.89 -4.72 -38.31
N VAL A 182 56.83 -6.06 -38.43
CA VAL A 182 55.63 -6.86 -38.11
C VAL A 182 55.29 -6.74 -36.62
N GLY A 183 56.28 -6.79 -35.72
CA GLY A 183 56.05 -6.62 -34.29
C GLY A 183 55.44 -5.25 -33.93
N ILE A 184 55.94 -4.18 -34.55
CA ILE A 184 55.40 -2.83 -34.36
C ILE A 184 53.97 -2.72 -34.92
N LEU A 185 53.69 -3.34 -36.07
CA LEU A 185 52.36 -3.37 -36.67
C LEU A 185 51.36 -4.07 -35.74
N ILE A 186 51.66 -5.29 -35.29
CA ILE A 186 50.79 -6.07 -34.38
C ILE A 186 50.53 -5.30 -33.09
N SER A 187 51.57 -4.71 -32.49
CA SER A 187 51.43 -3.92 -31.25
C SER A 187 50.47 -2.74 -31.43
N ARG A 188 50.55 -2.06 -32.59
CA ARG A 188 49.71 -0.90 -32.91
C ARG A 188 48.29 -1.26 -33.34
N THR A 189 48.10 -2.34 -34.09
CA THR A 189 46.79 -2.69 -34.67
C THR A 189 45.97 -3.64 -33.82
N ILE A 190 46.58 -4.42 -32.92
CA ILE A 190 45.88 -5.41 -32.08
C ILE A 190 46.07 -5.09 -30.59
N THR A 191 47.30 -5.06 -30.09
CA THR A 191 47.56 -4.99 -28.65
C THR A 191 47.06 -3.68 -28.02
N ARG A 192 47.30 -2.53 -28.66
CA ARG A 192 46.86 -1.22 -28.15
C ARG A 192 45.32 -1.07 -28.10
N PRO A 193 44.55 -1.37 -29.17
CA PRO A 193 43.09 -1.33 -29.12
C PRO A 193 42.50 -2.23 -28.03
N ILE A 194 43.00 -3.47 -27.87
CA ILE A 194 42.56 -4.39 -26.82
C ILE A 194 42.81 -3.78 -25.44
N ALA A 195 44.03 -3.37 -25.14
CA ALA A 195 44.37 -2.82 -23.82
C ALA A 195 43.51 -1.59 -23.46
N ARG A 196 43.19 -0.75 -24.45
CA ARG A 196 42.33 0.42 -24.26
C ARG A 196 40.88 0.03 -23.96
N LEU A 197 40.30 -0.91 -24.71
CA LEU A 197 38.96 -1.43 -24.47
C LEU A 197 38.87 -2.15 -23.12
N THR A 198 39.86 -2.98 -22.76
CA THR A 198 39.94 -3.62 -21.45
C THR A 198 39.98 -2.60 -20.31
N GLY A 199 40.69 -1.48 -20.50
CA GLY A 199 40.68 -0.36 -19.56
C GLY A 199 39.29 0.23 -19.38
N LEU A 200 38.58 0.50 -20.48
CA LEU A 200 37.21 1.02 -20.46
C LEU A 200 36.23 0.07 -19.77
N PHE A 201 36.31 -1.24 -20.03
CA PHE A 201 35.52 -2.24 -19.32
C PHE A 201 35.81 -2.26 -17.82
N LYS A 202 37.07 -2.07 -17.40
CA LYS A 202 37.44 -2.01 -15.99
C LYS A 202 36.87 -0.77 -15.30
N THR A 203 36.86 0.37 -15.99
CA THR A 203 36.26 1.61 -15.48
C THR A 203 34.73 1.51 -15.41
N LEU A 204 34.08 0.92 -16.42
CA LEU A 204 32.65 0.60 -16.37
C LEU A 204 32.31 -0.35 -15.21
N ALA A 205 33.11 -1.41 -15.00
CA ALA A 205 32.93 -2.36 -13.91
C ALA A 205 33.10 -1.73 -12.52
N SER A 206 33.79 -0.60 -12.41
CA SER A 206 33.86 0.20 -11.17
C SER A 206 32.65 1.10 -10.94
N GLY A 207 31.65 1.08 -11.83
CA GLY A 207 30.42 1.87 -11.73
C GLY A 207 30.46 3.21 -12.46
N ASP A 208 31.54 3.55 -13.17
CA ASP A 208 31.62 4.79 -13.92
C ASP A 208 30.99 4.65 -15.31
N LEU A 209 29.80 5.23 -15.47
CA LEU A 209 29.00 5.23 -16.69
C LEU A 209 29.23 6.49 -17.55
N THR A 210 30.22 7.32 -17.21
CA THR A 210 30.61 8.50 -18.01
C THR A 210 31.66 8.16 -19.09
N VAL A 211 32.13 6.92 -19.09
CA VAL A 211 33.18 6.45 -20.01
C VAL A 211 32.66 6.27 -21.43
N ALA A 212 33.50 6.68 -22.39
CA ALA A 212 33.18 6.55 -23.81
C ALA A 212 34.38 5.99 -24.60
N ALA A 213 34.10 5.14 -25.57
CA ALA A 213 35.11 4.56 -26.46
C ALA A 213 35.51 5.56 -27.57
N THR A 214 36.09 6.71 -27.23
CA THR A 214 36.41 7.84 -28.14
C THR A 214 37.62 7.64 -29.07
N GLY A 215 37.94 6.39 -29.44
CA GLY A 215 39.10 6.04 -30.28
C GLY A 215 38.73 5.76 -31.74
N SER A 216 39.71 5.86 -32.65
CA SER A 216 39.59 5.32 -34.01
C SER A 216 39.85 3.82 -33.98
N TYR A 217 38.78 3.05 -33.83
CA TYR A 217 38.80 1.59 -33.96
C TYR A 217 38.44 1.18 -35.39
N LYS A 218 38.99 0.06 -35.86
CA LYS A 218 38.73 -0.48 -37.20
C LYS A 218 38.29 -1.94 -37.08
N SER A 219 37.49 -2.38 -38.05
CA SER A 219 37.05 -3.78 -38.15
C SER A 219 36.39 -4.26 -36.85
N GLU A 220 36.76 -5.42 -36.33
CA GLU A 220 36.16 -6.07 -35.17
C GLU A 220 36.26 -5.22 -33.88
N PHE A 221 37.30 -4.37 -33.77
CA PHE A 221 37.44 -3.49 -32.61
C PHE A 221 36.46 -2.30 -32.63
N LYS A 222 35.97 -1.91 -33.81
CA LYS A 222 34.93 -0.90 -33.93
C LYS A 222 33.61 -1.45 -33.42
N ASP A 223 33.24 -2.66 -33.83
CA ASP A 223 32.02 -3.32 -33.34
C ASP A 223 32.06 -3.52 -31.82
N LEU A 224 33.24 -3.85 -31.26
CA LEU A 224 33.42 -3.96 -29.80
C LEU A 224 33.27 -2.61 -29.08
N ALA A 225 33.81 -1.54 -29.64
CA ALA A 225 33.70 -0.18 -29.09
C ALA A 225 32.26 0.37 -29.18
N ASP A 226 31.58 0.12 -30.29
CA ASP A 226 30.19 0.51 -30.50
C ASP A 226 29.28 -0.28 -29.53
N SER A 227 29.48 -1.60 -29.39
CA SER A 227 28.76 -2.43 -28.42
C SER A 227 29.00 -2.01 -26.97
N PHE A 228 30.25 -1.66 -26.62
CA PHE A 228 30.57 -1.09 -25.31
C PHE A 228 29.81 0.20 -25.05
N THR A 229 29.75 1.09 -26.04
CA THR A 229 29.04 2.38 -25.93
C THR A 229 27.54 2.17 -25.72
N VAL A 230 26.92 1.26 -26.47
CA VAL A 230 25.51 0.89 -26.28
C VAL A 230 25.26 0.34 -24.87
N MET A 231 26.15 -0.52 -24.37
CA MET A 231 26.05 -1.06 -23.01
C MET A 231 26.17 0.02 -21.93
N VAL A 232 27.08 0.99 -22.08
CA VAL A 232 27.19 2.13 -21.16
C VAL A 232 25.89 2.94 -21.17
N GLU A 233 25.36 3.27 -22.34
CA GLU A 233 24.14 4.06 -22.48
C GLU A 233 22.91 3.36 -21.89
N GLN A 234 22.77 2.05 -22.12
CA GLN A 234 21.69 1.25 -21.54
C GLN A 234 21.79 1.17 -20.01
N ASN A 235 22.98 0.96 -19.46
CA ASN A 235 23.18 0.98 -18.01
C ASN A 235 22.89 2.36 -17.43
N LYS A 236 23.34 3.44 -18.09
CA LYS A 236 23.05 4.82 -17.68
C LYS A 236 21.55 5.10 -17.67
N SER A 237 20.83 4.69 -18.72
CA SER A 237 19.37 4.82 -18.79
C SER A 237 18.68 4.02 -17.67
N LEU A 238 19.13 2.80 -17.39
CA LEU A 238 18.58 1.96 -16.32
C LEU A 238 18.78 2.59 -14.93
N ILE A 239 19.99 3.07 -14.62
CA ILE A 239 20.27 3.77 -13.36
C ILE A 239 19.46 5.06 -13.24
N SER A 240 19.29 5.81 -14.34
CA SER A 240 18.47 7.02 -14.36
C SER A 240 16.98 6.72 -14.09
N GLN A 241 16.41 5.70 -14.76
CA GLN A 241 15.04 5.26 -14.51
C GLN A 241 14.85 4.75 -13.08
N MET A 242 15.85 4.05 -12.53
CA MET A 242 15.84 3.60 -11.14
C MET A 242 15.84 4.79 -10.16
N ASN A 243 16.67 5.80 -10.40
CA ASN A 243 16.68 7.03 -9.59
C ASN A 243 15.34 7.78 -9.64
N HIS A 244 14.73 7.88 -10.82
CA HIS A 244 13.41 8.47 -10.96
C HIS A 244 12.34 7.66 -10.21
N SER A 245 12.40 6.33 -10.27
CA SER A 245 11.50 5.44 -9.53
C SER A 245 11.65 5.58 -8.01
N ILE A 246 12.88 5.75 -7.51
CA ILE A 246 13.20 6.01 -6.10
C ILE A 246 12.61 7.35 -5.64
N GLU A 247 12.66 8.38 -6.48
CA GLU A 247 12.08 9.70 -6.16
C GLU A 247 10.55 9.66 -6.11
N HIS A 248 9.93 8.96 -7.05
CA HIS A 248 8.49 8.69 -7.03
C HIS A 248 8.09 7.88 -5.77
N LEU A 249 8.82 6.81 -5.43
CA LEU A 249 8.57 6.02 -4.22
C LEU A 249 8.66 6.87 -2.95
N ASN A 250 9.68 7.73 -2.82
CA ASN A 250 9.79 8.64 -1.67
C ASN A 250 8.58 9.58 -1.57
N THR A 251 8.16 10.16 -2.69
CA THR A 251 7.00 11.07 -2.72
C THR A 251 5.73 10.34 -2.30
N SER A 252 5.44 9.18 -2.89
CA SER A 252 4.27 8.37 -2.55
C SER A 252 4.29 7.86 -1.11
N THR A 253 5.47 7.55 -0.56
CA THR A 253 5.62 7.11 0.84
C THR A 253 5.31 8.25 1.82
N ASN A 254 5.75 9.48 1.52
CA ASN A 254 5.40 10.67 2.32
C ASN A 254 3.90 11.00 2.23
N GLU A 255 3.28 10.85 1.06
CA GLU A 255 1.84 11.02 0.89
C GLU A 255 1.06 9.97 1.70
N LEU A 256 1.50 8.71 1.67
CA LEU A 256 0.94 7.62 2.48
C LEU A 256 1.08 7.87 3.98
N ASP A 257 2.24 8.35 4.44
CA ASP A 257 2.46 8.72 5.86
C ASP A 257 1.51 9.82 6.31
N THR A 258 1.35 10.86 5.47
CA THR A 258 0.42 11.96 5.75
C THR A 258 -1.03 11.46 5.81
N ALA A 259 -1.45 10.65 4.83
CA ALA A 259 -2.79 10.08 4.79
C ALA A 259 -3.05 9.12 5.97
N SER A 260 -2.05 8.34 6.38
CA SER A 260 -2.10 7.46 7.55
C SER A 260 -2.32 8.26 8.84
N LYS A 261 -1.52 9.32 9.07
CA LYS A 261 -1.68 10.22 10.21
C LYS A 261 -3.05 10.89 10.25
N GLN A 262 -3.54 11.36 9.09
CA GLN A 262 -4.87 11.93 8.99
C GLN A 262 -5.97 10.92 9.33
N THR A 263 -5.82 9.67 8.87
CA THR A 263 -6.75 8.58 9.17
C THR A 263 -6.77 8.28 10.68
N THR A 264 -5.62 8.29 11.35
CA THR A 264 -5.54 8.15 12.83
C THR A 264 -6.35 9.22 13.54
N ILE A 265 -6.23 10.48 13.11
CA ILE A 265 -7.01 11.60 13.69
C ILE A 265 -8.51 11.35 13.50
N SER A 266 -8.94 10.98 12.29
CA SER A 266 -10.35 10.69 12.00
C SER A 266 -10.89 9.50 12.80
N ILE A 267 -10.10 8.44 13.01
CA ILE A 267 -10.46 7.32 13.89
C ILE A 267 -10.67 7.81 15.33
N GLN A 268 -9.79 8.68 15.82
CA GLN A 268 -9.88 9.21 17.19
C GLN A 268 -11.12 10.11 17.36
N GLU A 269 -11.41 10.98 16.40
CA GLU A 269 -12.64 11.79 16.39
C GLU A 269 -13.89 10.91 16.35
N THR A 270 -13.92 9.90 15.45
CA THR A 270 -15.04 8.97 15.34
C THR A 270 -15.26 8.20 16.65
N SER A 271 -14.17 7.83 17.34
CA SER A 271 -14.22 7.18 18.66
C SER A 271 -14.86 8.08 19.72
N ILE A 272 -14.44 9.36 19.78
CA ILE A 272 -15.03 10.34 20.69
C ILE A 272 -16.54 10.49 20.43
N THR A 273 -16.92 10.72 19.17
CA THR A 273 -18.33 10.86 18.81
C THR A 273 -19.14 9.60 19.12
N THR A 274 -18.56 8.41 18.91
CA THR A 274 -19.22 7.13 19.23
C THR A 274 -19.46 6.99 20.74
N MET A 275 -18.50 7.41 21.58
CA MET A 275 -18.67 7.42 23.04
C MET A 275 -19.74 8.44 23.48
N GLU A 276 -19.81 9.61 22.84
CA GLU A 276 -20.85 10.60 23.11
C GLU A 276 -22.25 10.07 22.75
N ILE A 277 -22.37 9.36 21.61
CA ILE A 277 -23.63 8.68 21.22
C ILE A 277 -24.00 7.62 22.25
N ALA A 278 -23.05 6.79 22.70
CA ALA A 278 -23.29 5.78 23.72
C ALA A 278 -23.88 6.39 25.01
N LYS A 279 -23.28 7.48 25.49
CA LYS A 279 -23.75 8.21 26.67
C LYS A 279 -25.13 8.85 26.46
N ALA A 280 -25.39 9.37 25.26
CA ALA A 280 -26.70 9.93 24.92
C ALA A 280 -27.79 8.85 24.94
N ILE A 281 -27.50 7.64 24.44
CA ILE A 281 -28.42 6.50 24.49
C ILE A 281 -28.68 6.02 25.92
N GLU A 282 -27.67 5.98 26.78
CA GLU A 282 -27.84 5.67 28.21
C GLU A 282 -28.77 6.69 28.90
N SER A 283 -28.57 7.99 28.64
CA SER A 283 -29.47 9.03 29.14
C SER A 283 -30.88 8.89 28.60
N GLN A 284 -31.03 8.58 27.30
CA GLN A 284 -32.33 8.39 26.67
C GLN A 284 -33.09 7.19 27.25
N ALA A 285 -32.38 6.10 27.61
CA ALA A 285 -32.98 4.96 28.28
C ALA A 285 -33.54 5.34 29.66
N LEU A 286 -32.76 6.09 30.45
CA LEU A 286 -33.20 6.62 31.75
C LEU A 286 -34.40 7.56 31.62
N ASP A 287 -34.38 8.46 30.65
CA ASP A 287 -35.50 9.38 30.38
C ASP A 287 -36.75 8.62 29.95
N THR A 288 -36.60 7.58 29.13
CA THR A 288 -37.70 6.70 28.69
C THR A 288 -38.31 5.95 29.87
N GLU A 289 -37.49 5.43 30.78
CA GLU A 289 -37.97 4.79 32.02
C GLU A 289 -38.75 5.78 32.90
N GLN A 290 -38.27 7.02 33.03
CA GLN A 290 -39.00 8.06 33.76
C GLN A 290 -40.34 8.40 33.10
N ILE A 291 -40.42 8.46 31.78
CA ILE A 291 -41.68 8.67 31.04
C ILE A 291 -42.66 7.54 31.39
N VAL A 292 -42.24 6.28 31.29
CA VAL A 292 -43.09 5.13 31.61
C VAL A 292 -43.62 5.22 33.05
N ASN A 293 -42.76 5.53 34.02
CA ASN A 293 -43.16 5.68 35.42
C ASN A 293 -44.16 6.84 35.62
N LYS A 294 -43.89 8.02 35.06
CA LYS A 294 -44.77 9.20 35.17
C LYS A 294 -46.15 8.98 34.54
N PHE A 295 -46.19 8.30 33.39
CA PHE A 295 -47.46 7.96 32.73
C PHE A 295 -48.16 6.76 33.38
N GLY A 296 -47.43 5.91 34.10
CA GLY A 296 -47.97 4.96 35.07
C GLY A 296 -48.76 5.69 36.16
N ASP A 297 -48.09 6.59 36.88
CA ASP A 297 -48.70 7.42 37.93
C ASP A 297 -49.91 8.23 37.42
N LEU A 298 -49.81 8.79 36.20
CA LEU A 298 -50.92 9.50 35.58
C LEU A 298 -52.14 8.60 35.39
N GLY A 299 -51.94 7.34 34.99
CA GLY A 299 -53.00 6.36 34.87
C GLY A 299 -53.74 6.14 36.18
N ASP A 300 -53.01 6.01 37.29
CA ASP A 300 -53.59 5.87 38.63
C ASP A 300 -54.39 7.12 39.03
N LYS A 301 -53.87 8.32 38.71
CA LYS A 301 -54.59 9.58 38.97
C LYS A 301 -55.88 9.70 38.14
N ILE A 302 -55.86 9.29 36.87
CA ILE A 302 -57.06 9.26 36.02
C ILE A 302 -58.12 8.33 36.63
N ALA A 303 -57.72 7.14 37.09
CA ALA A 303 -58.63 6.19 37.75
C ALA A 303 -59.26 6.78 39.02
N VAL A 304 -58.46 7.45 39.86
CA VAL A 304 -58.94 8.13 41.06
C VAL A 304 -59.94 9.24 40.71
N VAL A 305 -59.63 10.11 39.74
CA VAL A 305 -60.54 11.19 39.36
C VAL A 305 -61.85 10.63 38.82
N ASN A 306 -61.81 9.59 37.98
CA ASN A 306 -63.02 8.94 37.46
C ASN A 306 -63.91 8.36 38.58
N GLN A 307 -63.30 7.75 39.60
CA GLN A 307 -64.03 7.29 40.79
C GLN A 307 -64.67 8.45 41.56
N LEU A 308 -63.95 9.57 41.73
CA LEU A 308 -64.52 10.78 42.34
C LEU A 308 -65.68 11.33 41.50
N SER A 309 -65.54 11.39 40.17
CA SER A 309 -66.60 11.83 39.26
C SER A 309 -67.87 11.00 39.41
N SER A 310 -67.73 9.66 39.50
CA SER A 310 -68.86 8.75 39.74
C SER A 310 -69.51 9.03 41.10
N ALA A 311 -68.72 9.21 42.15
CA ALA A 311 -69.25 9.50 43.49
C ALA A 311 -69.98 10.86 43.56
N VAL A 312 -69.51 11.86 42.81
CA VAL A 312 -70.23 13.15 42.68
C VAL A 312 -71.54 12.93 41.92
N LYS A 313 -71.54 12.14 40.84
CA LYS A 313 -72.76 11.82 40.09
C LYS A 313 -73.83 11.21 40.98
N ASP A 314 -73.48 10.18 41.76
CA ASP A 314 -74.42 9.49 42.64
C ASP A 314 -75.02 10.44 43.69
N ARG A 315 -74.21 11.38 44.20
CA ARG A 315 -74.68 12.45 45.11
C ARG A 315 -75.61 13.42 44.42
N THR A 316 -75.31 13.83 43.19
CA THR A 316 -76.16 14.71 42.39
C THR A 316 -77.51 14.06 42.10
N ASP A 317 -77.52 12.77 41.73
CA ASP A 317 -78.75 11.99 41.53
C ASP A 317 -79.59 11.93 42.82
N SER A 318 -78.96 11.77 43.99
CA SER A 318 -79.64 11.80 45.29
C SER A 318 -80.24 13.18 45.60
N ILE A 319 -79.56 14.28 45.22
CA ILE A 319 -80.08 15.65 45.40
C ILE A 319 -81.32 15.86 44.53
N ILE A 320 -81.32 15.37 43.28
CA ILE A 320 -82.49 15.45 42.38
C ILE A 320 -83.70 14.76 43.01
N GLU A 321 -83.51 13.59 43.64
CA GLU A 321 -84.60 12.87 44.32
C GLU A 321 -85.18 13.67 45.49
N VAL A 322 -84.32 14.21 46.36
CA VAL A 322 -84.73 15.09 47.47
C VAL A 322 -85.47 16.33 46.95
N PHE A 323 -85.02 16.87 45.83
CA PHE A 323 -85.63 18.02 45.20
C PHE A 323 -87.05 17.74 44.71
N HIS A 324 -87.27 16.60 44.05
CA HIS A 324 -88.61 16.18 43.63
C HIS A 324 -89.57 16.06 44.82
N SER A 325 -89.13 15.43 45.91
CA SER A 325 -89.93 15.32 47.14
C SER A 325 -90.19 16.68 47.77
N GLY A 326 -89.19 17.56 47.85
CA GLY A 326 -89.35 18.92 48.39
C GLY A 326 -90.33 19.77 47.57
N ASN A 327 -90.29 19.66 46.24
CA ASN A 327 -91.20 20.37 45.35
C ASN A 327 -92.66 19.89 45.51
N GLU A 328 -92.88 18.59 45.77
CA GLU A 328 -94.21 18.05 46.09
C GLU A 328 -94.76 18.67 47.39
N VAL A 329 -93.93 18.76 48.43
CA VAL A 329 -94.30 19.40 49.71
C VAL A 329 -94.64 20.88 49.53
N VAL A 330 -93.85 21.63 48.75
CA VAL A 330 -94.13 23.04 48.46
C VAL A 330 -95.45 23.20 47.71
N ASN A 331 -95.72 22.36 46.71
CA ASN A 331 -97.01 22.39 45.98
C ASN A 331 -98.20 22.08 46.90
N GLN A 332 -98.05 21.10 47.81
CA GLN A 332 -99.09 20.80 48.79
C GLN A 332 -99.31 21.95 49.78
N LEU A 333 -98.24 22.66 50.16
CA LEU A 333 -98.32 23.84 51.01
C LEU A 333 -99.06 25.00 50.31
N ILE A 334 -98.81 25.24 49.02
CA ILE A 334 -99.55 26.23 48.22
C ILE A 334 -101.04 25.92 48.23
N HIS A 335 -101.42 24.65 48.00
CA HIS A 335 -102.83 24.25 48.01
C HIS A 335 -103.47 24.44 49.40
N THR A 336 -102.82 23.93 50.45
CA THR A 336 -103.35 24.00 51.83
C THR A 336 -103.47 25.46 52.31
N HIS A 337 -102.56 26.33 51.85
CA HIS A 337 -102.61 27.75 52.13
C HIS A 337 -103.76 28.45 51.41
N GLY A 338 -104.00 28.12 50.14
CA GLY A 338 -105.17 28.60 49.39
C GLY A 338 -106.50 28.25 50.08
N ASP A 339 -106.62 27.03 50.60
CA ASP A 339 -107.79 26.61 51.38
C ASP A 339 -107.94 27.43 52.67
N SER A 340 -106.81 27.72 53.34
CA SER A 340 -106.78 28.55 54.56
C SER A 340 -107.21 29.99 54.29
N GLU A 341 -106.82 30.58 53.16
CA GLU A 341 -107.27 31.92 52.75
C GLU A 341 -108.77 31.99 52.52
N GLN A 342 -109.34 30.95 51.91
CA GLN A 342 -110.78 30.84 51.72
C GLN A 342 -111.52 30.75 53.05
N GLU A 343 -111.02 29.98 54.01
CA GLU A 343 -111.61 29.89 55.36
C GLU A 343 -111.51 31.22 56.13
N VAL A 344 -110.37 31.91 56.07
CA VAL A 344 -110.22 33.25 56.69
C VAL A 344 -111.21 34.25 56.06
N ALA A 345 -111.40 34.22 54.75
CA ALA A 345 -112.40 35.05 54.07
C ALA A 345 -113.84 34.71 54.49
N SER A 346 -114.14 33.42 54.71
CA SER A 346 -115.43 32.96 55.23
C SER A 346 -115.67 33.48 56.65
N ILE A 347 -114.69 33.37 57.55
CA ILE A 347 -114.75 33.89 58.92
C ILE A 347 -114.95 35.41 58.93
N ALA A 348 -114.28 36.14 58.02
CA ALA A 348 -114.47 37.59 57.86
C ALA A 348 -115.93 37.92 57.52
N ALA A 349 -116.52 37.18 56.59
CA ALA A 349 -117.91 37.38 56.16
C ALA A 349 -118.91 37.03 57.28
N ILE A 350 -118.67 35.96 58.04
CA ILE A 350 -119.51 35.56 59.19
C ILE A 350 -119.44 36.62 60.29
N THR A 351 -118.24 37.08 60.65
CA THR A 351 -118.04 38.11 61.68
C THR A 351 -118.72 39.42 61.31
N THR A 352 -118.63 39.83 60.03
CA THR A 352 -119.35 41.01 59.52
C THR A 352 -120.87 40.86 59.65
N LYS A 353 -121.41 39.69 59.25
CA LYS A 353 -122.85 39.40 59.40
C LYS A 353 -123.29 39.37 60.87
N LEU A 354 -122.44 38.89 61.77
CA LEU A 354 -122.69 38.90 63.21
C LEU A 354 -122.76 40.33 63.74
N GLU A 355 -121.83 41.20 63.34
CA GLU A 355 -121.83 42.63 63.68
C GLU A 355 -123.12 43.32 63.20
N GLU A 356 -123.50 43.12 61.93
CA GLU A 356 -124.75 43.65 61.37
C GLU A 356 -125.99 43.13 62.10
N SER A 357 -126.03 41.84 62.42
CA SER A 357 -127.15 41.22 63.13
C SER A 357 -127.27 41.73 64.56
N SER A 358 -126.15 41.87 65.28
CA SER A 358 -126.10 42.45 66.61
C SER A 358 -126.61 43.90 66.62
N LEU A 359 -126.16 44.74 65.69
CA LEU A 359 -126.66 46.12 65.55
C LEU A 359 -128.17 46.18 65.29
N ARG A 360 -128.70 45.26 64.48
CA ARG A 360 -130.16 45.15 64.27
C ARG A 360 -130.90 44.77 65.56
N ILE A 361 -130.34 43.88 66.37
CA ILE A 361 -130.94 43.49 67.65
C ILE A 361 -130.93 44.69 68.61
N VAL A 362 -129.85 45.48 68.71
CA VAL A 362 -129.81 46.72 69.51
C VAL A 362 -130.98 47.65 69.13
N SER A 363 -131.20 47.87 67.83
CA SER A 363 -132.29 48.73 67.36
C SER A 363 -133.68 48.20 67.76
N ILE A 364 -133.86 46.87 67.73
CA ILE A 364 -135.10 46.21 68.16
C ILE A 364 -135.27 46.33 69.68
N THR A 365 -134.24 46.04 70.48
CA THR A 365 -134.30 46.08 71.95
C THR A 365 -134.53 47.51 72.46
N GLU A 366 -133.91 48.52 71.84
CA GLU A 366 -134.22 49.92 72.11
C GLU A 366 -135.70 50.25 71.86
N THR A 367 -136.25 49.73 70.76
CA THR A 367 -137.66 49.94 70.39
C THR A 367 -138.59 49.25 71.40
N ILE A 368 -138.29 48.02 71.81
CA ILE A 368 -139.03 47.30 72.86
C ILE A 368 -138.90 48.05 74.19
N GLY A 369 -137.72 48.55 74.54
CA GLY A 369 -137.49 49.36 75.74
C GLY A 369 -138.33 50.65 75.74
N LYS A 370 -138.46 51.32 74.59
CA LYS A 370 -139.36 52.49 74.41
C LYS A 370 -140.83 52.10 74.58
N ILE A 371 -141.26 50.98 73.97
CA ILE A 371 -142.63 50.45 74.13
C ILE A 371 -142.90 50.10 75.60
N ALA A 372 -141.98 49.40 76.27
CA ALA A 372 -142.10 49.03 77.67
C ALA A 372 -142.21 50.26 78.58
N LYS A 373 -141.39 51.31 78.35
CA LYS A 373 -141.51 52.59 79.07
C LYS A 373 -142.87 53.27 78.83
N GLN A 374 -143.35 53.27 77.58
CA GLN A 374 -144.64 53.85 77.22
C GLN A 374 -145.82 53.07 77.82
N THR A 375 -145.77 51.73 77.80
CA THR A 375 -146.74 50.85 78.43
C THR A 375 -146.72 50.99 79.95
N ASN A 376 -145.55 51.16 80.57
CA ASN A 376 -145.43 51.45 82.00
C ASN A 376 -146.12 52.77 82.37
N LEU A 377 -145.94 53.82 81.57
CA LEU A 377 -146.62 55.11 81.74
C LEU A 377 -148.14 55.02 81.53
N LEU A 378 -148.59 54.28 80.51
CA LEU A 378 -150.01 54.02 80.25
C LEU A 378 -150.66 53.24 81.39
N ALA A 379 -149.99 52.19 81.88
CA ALA A 379 -150.43 51.36 83.00
C ALA A 379 -150.42 52.12 84.33
N LEU A 380 -149.47 53.04 84.53
CA LEU A 380 -149.45 53.96 85.67
C LEU A 380 -150.65 54.91 85.63
N ASN A 381 -150.92 55.53 84.47
CA ASN A 381 -152.09 56.39 84.28
C ASN A 381 -153.41 55.62 84.49
N ALA A 382 -153.49 54.39 83.98
CA ALA A 382 -154.65 53.52 84.19
C ALA A 382 -154.81 53.08 85.66
N SER A 383 -153.71 52.80 86.37
CA SER A 383 -153.72 52.48 87.80
C SER A 383 -154.18 53.67 88.65
N ILE A 384 -153.75 54.89 88.29
CA ILE A 384 -154.18 56.13 88.94
C ILE A 384 -155.69 56.37 88.72
N GLU A 385 -156.18 56.21 87.49
CA GLU A 385 -157.60 56.45 87.19
C GLU A 385 -158.51 55.35 87.76
N ALA A 386 -158.03 54.10 87.84
CA ALA A 386 -158.70 53.00 88.53
C ALA A 386 -158.78 53.22 90.05
N ALA A 387 -157.74 53.81 90.68
CA ALA A 387 -157.79 54.25 92.08
C ALA A 387 -158.78 55.40 92.29
N ARG A 388 -158.98 56.25 91.27
CA ARG A 388 -159.92 57.39 91.28
C ARG A 388 -161.40 56.95 91.17
N ALA A 389 -161.67 55.82 90.53
CA ALA A 389 -163.01 55.23 90.39
C ALA A 389 -163.51 54.48 91.66
N GLY A 390 -162.73 54.42 92.74
CA GLY A 390 -163.12 53.85 94.03
C GLY A 390 -163.47 52.35 93.96
N GLU A 391 -164.52 51.92 94.68
CA GLU A 391 -164.93 50.51 94.78
C GLU A 391 -165.21 49.84 93.41
N HIS A 392 -165.66 50.60 92.40
CA HIS A 392 -165.94 50.09 91.06
C HIS A 392 -164.66 49.86 90.21
N GLY A 393 -163.52 50.43 90.59
CA GLY A 393 -162.24 50.36 89.87
C GLY A 393 -161.27 49.28 90.35
N LYS A 394 -161.56 48.58 91.46
CA LYS A 394 -160.64 47.60 92.09
C LYS A 394 -160.12 46.52 91.13
N GLY A 395 -160.99 45.94 90.29
CA GLY A 395 -160.58 44.92 89.32
C GLY A 395 -159.64 45.47 88.23
N PHE A 396 -159.90 46.70 87.77
CA PHE A 396 -159.05 47.39 86.78
C PHE A 396 -157.70 47.82 87.37
N ALA A 397 -157.66 48.23 88.64
CA ALA A 397 -156.42 48.61 89.31
C ALA A 397 -155.44 47.42 89.44
N VAL A 398 -155.96 46.21 89.71
CA VAL A 398 -155.13 44.99 89.75
C VAL A 398 -154.55 44.69 88.38
N VAL A 399 -155.35 44.75 87.31
CA VAL A 399 -154.87 44.52 85.94
C VAL A 399 -153.85 45.59 85.52
N ALA A 400 -154.09 46.86 85.84
CA ALA A 400 -153.17 47.95 85.51
C ALA A 400 -151.83 47.84 86.28
N SER A 401 -151.85 47.41 87.54
CA SER A 401 -150.63 47.13 88.32
C SER A 401 -149.86 45.93 87.75
N GLU A 402 -150.55 44.88 87.30
CA GLU A 402 -149.92 43.71 86.68
C GLU A 402 -149.28 44.09 85.33
N VAL A 403 -149.97 44.90 84.50
CA VAL A 403 -149.41 45.42 83.23
C VAL A 403 -148.21 46.32 83.50
N ARG A 404 -148.23 47.13 84.57
CA ARG A 404 -147.11 47.97 85.00
C ARG A 404 -145.88 47.12 85.35
N GLN A 405 -146.09 46.07 86.16
CA GLN A 405 -145.04 45.14 86.56
C GLN A 405 -144.47 44.37 85.37
N LEU A 406 -145.32 43.93 84.42
CA LEU A 406 -144.88 43.33 83.16
C LEU A 406 -144.06 44.31 82.30
N ALA A 407 -144.44 45.58 82.25
CA ALA A 407 -143.73 46.61 81.51
C ALA A 407 -142.36 46.95 82.13
N GLU A 408 -142.27 47.04 83.47
CA GLU A 408 -140.99 47.20 84.17
C GLU A 408 -140.08 45.98 83.97
N LEU A 409 -140.64 44.76 84.04
CA LEU A 409 -139.91 43.53 83.76
C LEU A 409 -139.43 43.47 82.30
N CYS A 410 -140.26 43.88 81.34
CA CYS A 410 -139.91 43.95 79.92
C CYS A 410 -138.80 44.99 79.66
N ALA A 411 -138.84 46.15 80.31
CA ALA A 411 -137.78 47.14 80.23
C ALA A 411 -136.46 46.61 80.81
N LYS A 412 -136.51 45.90 81.95
CA LYS A 412 -135.34 45.27 82.56
C LYS A 412 -134.74 44.19 81.66
N GLN A 413 -135.57 43.28 81.13
CA GLN A 413 -135.13 42.22 80.22
C GLN A 413 -134.55 42.79 78.92
N SER A 414 -135.14 43.85 78.35
CA SER A 414 -134.57 44.54 77.18
C SER A 414 -133.20 45.14 77.47
N SER A 415 -132.98 45.68 78.68
CA SER A 415 -131.67 46.19 79.11
C SER A 415 -130.63 45.08 79.27
N GLU A 416 -131.02 43.92 79.82
CA GLU A 416 -130.14 42.75 79.92
C GLU A 416 -129.77 42.22 78.51
N ILE A 417 -130.71 42.22 77.56
CA ILE A 417 -130.41 41.86 76.15
C ILE A 417 -129.47 42.89 75.52
N GLU A 418 -129.67 44.18 75.78
CA GLU A 418 -128.81 45.26 75.27
C GLU A 418 -127.35 45.10 75.74
N GLU A 419 -127.13 44.72 77.01
CA GLU A 419 -125.81 44.40 77.56
C GLU A 419 -125.17 43.21 76.82
N ILE A 420 -125.89 42.10 76.68
CA ILE A 420 -125.41 40.90 75.95
C ILE A 420 -125.04 41.21 74.50
N ILE A 421 -125.83 42.05 73.82
CA ILE A 421 -125.57 42.41 72.43
C ILE A 421 -124.39 43.37 72.31
N THR A 422 -124.20 44.25 73.29
CA THR A 422 -123.02 45.13 73.38
C THR A 422 -121.75 44.28 73.55
N ASP A 423 -121.79 43.26 74.41
CA ASP A 423 -120.69 42.30 74.55
C ASP A 423 -120.42 41.53 73.24
N ASN A 424 -121.47 41.05 72.56
CA ASN A 424 -121.33 40.39 71.25
C ASN A 424 -120.74 41.32 70.18
N LEU A 425 -121.08 42.62 70.21
CA LEU A 425 -120.52 43.61 69.29
C LEU A 425 -119.02 43.82 69.55
N CYS A 426 -118.62 43.88 70.83
CA CYS A 426 -117.21 43.94 71.24
C CYS A 426 -116.44 42.70 70.76
N LEU A 427 -117.00 41.50 70.97
CA LEU A 427 -116.42 40.24 70.49
C LEU A 427 -116.31 40.18 68.96
N ALA A 428 -117.31 40.69 68.23
CA ALA A 428 -117.26 40.76 66.76
C ALA A 428 -116.18 41.73 66.27
N GLN A 429 -115.98 42.86 66.96
CA GLN A 429 -114.91 43.80 66.65
C GLN A 429 -113.52 43.21 66.92
N GLU A 430 -113.35 42.50 68.03
CA GLU A 430 -112.12 41.78 68.35
C GLU A 430 -111.82 40.71 67.28
N ALA A 431 -112.83 39.90 66.91
CA ALA A 431 -112.71 38.90 65.87
C ALA A 431 -112.34 39.51 64.50
N ASN A 432 -112.92 40.66 64.13
CA ASN A 432 -112.53 41.40 62.92
C ASN A 432 -111.07 41.89 62.98
N GLY A 433 -110.59 42.32 64.15
CA GLY A 433 -109.18 42.63 64.39
C GLY A 433 -108.26 41.43 64.16
N SER A 434 -108.62 40.27 64.71
CA SER A 434 -107.89 39.01 64.52
C SER A 434 -107.88 38.55 63.05
N VAL A 435 -109.00 38.67 62.34
CA VAL A 435 -109.10 38.35 60.91
C VAL A 435 -108.16 39.20 60.06
N ARG A 436 -108.09 40.52 60.31
CA ARG A 436 -107.13 41.40 59.60
C ARG A 436 -105.69 41.01 59.87
N SER A 437 -105.38 40.64 61.10
CA SER A 437 -104.04 40.13 61.47
C SER A 437 -103.72 38.84 60.71
N LEU A 438 -104.67 37.90 60.65
CA LEU A 438 -104.53 36.65 59.90
C LEU A 438 -104.32 36.90 58.40
N GLN A 439 -105.05 37.83 57.79
CA GLN A 439 -104.86 38.21 56.39
C GLN A 439 -103.45 38.76 56.11
N HIS A 440 -102.94 39.61 57.01
CA HIS A 440 -101.58 40.13 56.90
C HIS A 440 -100.52 39.03 57.05
N VAL A 441 -100.70 38.10 58.00
CA VAL A 441 -99.82 36.93 58.16
C VAL A 441 -99.88 36.03 56.93
N SER A 442 -101.08 35.81 56.37
CA SER A 442 -101.29 34.98 55.17
C SER A 442 -100.56 35.53 53.95
N ALA A 443 -100.64 36.83 53.69
CA ALA A 443 -99.93 37.48 52.59
C ALA A 443 -98.40 37.30 52.72
N LYS A 444 -97.88 37.40 53.94
CA LYS A 444 -96.46 37.21 54.23
C LYS A 444 -96.02 35.74 54.06
N GLN A 445 -96.89 34.80 54.42
CA GLN A 445 -96.67 33.38 54.22
C GLN A 445 -96.62 33.02 52.73
N ASN A 446 -97.53 33.56 51.90
CA ASN A 446 -97.49 33.40 50.44
C ASN A 446 -96.16 33.86 49.85
N GLN A 447 -95.66 35.03 50.28
CA GLN A 447 -94.34 35.50 49.85
C GLN A 447 -93.23 34.50 50.19
N TYR A 448 -93.21 33.95 51.41
CA TYR A 448 -92.19 32.96 51.79
C TYR A 448 -92.30 31.65 51.01
N VAL A 449 -93.51 31.24 50.62
CA VAL A 449 -93.71 30.05 49.78
C VAL A 449 -93.18 30.29 48.37
N ASP A 450 -93.46 31.45 47.77
CA ASP A 450 -92.92 31.82 46.46
C ASP A 450 -91.39 31.96 46.48
N ASP A 451 -90.83 32.63 47.49
CA ASP A 451 -89.38 32.75 47.69
C ASP A 451 -88.72 31.36 47.83
N THR A 452 -89.37 30.44 48.55
CA THR A 452 -88.91 29.05 48.68
C THR A 452 -88.93 28.34 47.33
N LYS A 453 -90.01 28.48 46.55
CA LYS A 453 -90.12 27.88 45.21
C LYS A 453 -88.99 28.36 44.29
N LEU A 454 -88.73 29.67 44.24
CA LEU A 454 -87.64 30.24 43.43
C LEU A 454 -86.26 29.73 43.88
N ALA A 455 -86.03 29.63 45.19
CA ALA A 455 -84.79 29.08 45.73
C ALA A 455 -84.60 27.61 45.33
N PHE A 456 -85.67 26.83 45.37
CA PHE A 456 -85.67 25.46 44.86
C PHE A 456 -85.32 25.46 43.36
N GLU A 457 -86.06 26.15 42.49
CA GLU A 457 -85.80 26.14 41.04
C GLU A 457 -84.33 26.49 40.69
N ALA A 458 -83.74 27.45 41.41
CA ALA A 458 -82.32 27.78 41.28
C ALA A 458 -81.39 26.62 41.67
N ILE A 459 -81.67 25.89 42.74
CA ILE A 459 -80.91 24.69 43.13
C ILE A 459 -80.97 23.62 42.04
N LEU A 460 -82.16 23.34 41.49
CA LEU A 460 -82.32 22.34 40.45
C LEU A 460 -81.49 22.67 39.21
N ASN A 461 -81.52 23.92 38.75
CA ASN A 461 -80.71 24.35 37.61
C ASN A 461 -79.21 24.13 37.87
N ASN A 462 -78.70 24.50 39.05
CA ASN A 462 -77.30 24.25 39.42
C ASN A 462 -76.96 22.76 39.44
N VAL A 463 -77.87 21.90 39.87
CA VAL A 463 -77.69 20.43 39.92
C VAL A 463 -77.65 19.83 38.50
N VAL A 464 -78.48 20.34 37.58
CA VAL A 464 -78.43 19.96 36.17
C VAL A 464 -77.08 20.37 35.55
N ASP A 465 -76.61 21.58 35.83
CA ASP A 465 -75.30 22.06 35.34
C ASP A 465 -74.14 21.20 35.88
N ILE A 466 -74.18 20.84 37.16
CA ILE A 466 -73.20 19.91 37.77
C ILE A 466 -73.21 18.56 37.04
N THR A 467 -74.39 18.03 36.72
CA THR A 467 -74.53 16.75 36.01
C THR A 467 -73.87 16.80 34.64
N GLU A 468 -74.05 17.89 33.90
CA GLU A 468 -73.44 18.06 32.59
C GLU A 468 -71.91 18.22 32.67
N GLN A 469 -71.41 18.96 33.67
CA GLN A 469 -69.97 19.06 33.93
C GLN A 469 -69.33 17.70 34.25
N ILE A 470 -70.03 16.82 34.97
CA ILE A 470 -69.55 15.46 35.27
C ILE A 470 -69.43 14.62 33.98
N LYS A 471 -70.39 14.72 33.05
CA LYS A 471 -70.29 14.04 31.75
C LYS A 471 -69.10 14.54 30.95
N GLY A 472 -68.90 15.87 30.91
CA GLY A 472 -67.73 16.48 30.28
C GLY A 472 -66.42 15.97 30.89
N MET A 473 -66.35 15.89 32.22
CA MET A 473 -65.19 15.35 32.93
C MET A 473 -64.94 13.87 32.57
N ALA A 474 -65.98 13.04 32.49
CA ALA A 474 -65.83 11.64 32.08
C ALA A 474 -65.27 11.49 30.66
N TYR A 475 -65.72 12.34 29.73
CA TYR A 475 -65.19 12.38 28.36
C TYR A 475 -63.69 12.75 28.32
N GLU A 476 -63.30 13.79 29.07
CA GLU A 476 -61.88 14.19 29.15
C GLU A 476 -61.00 13.12 29.83
N MET A 477 -61.51 12.41 30.84
CA MET A 477 -60.80 11.29 31.45
C MET A 477 -60.54 10.15 30.45
N ASP A 478 -61.50 9.84 29.58
CA ASP A 478 -61.32 8.82 28.55
C ASP A 478 -60.29 9.26 27.48
N ASN A 479 -60.32 10.52 27.06
CA ASN A 479 -59.30 11.07 26.16
C ASN A 479 -57.90 11.02 26.79
N MET A 480 -57.77 11.39 28.07
CA MET A 480 -56.49 11.29 28.77
C MET A 480 -56.00 9.85 28.92
N LYS A 481 -56.91 8.90 29.12
CA LYS A 481 -56.56 7.47 29.16
C LYS A 481 -55.97 7.02 27.82
N ARG A 482 -56.63 7.34 26.71
CA ARG A 482 -56.13 7.03 25.34
C ARG A 482 -54.78 7.69 25.07
N GLY A 483 -54.64 8.98 25.36
CA GLY A 483 -53.36 9.68 25.21
C GLY A 483 -52.23 9.09 26.07
N LYS A 484 -52.55 8.57 27.26
CA LYS A 484 -51.59 7.85 28.10
C LYS A 484 -51.17 6.50 27.48
N GLU A 485 -52.09 5.77 26.85
CA GLU A 485 -51.76 4.52 26.13
C GLU A 485 -50.85 4.79 24.92
N ASP A 486 -51.14 5.82 24.12
CA ASP A 486 -50.30 6.23 22.98
C ASP A 486 -48.87 6.57 23.40
N VAL A 487 -48.70 7.32 24.50
CA VAL A 487 -47.36 7.67 25.02
C VAL A 487 -46.62 6.43 25.53
N MET A 488 -47.32 5.46 26.14
CA MET A 488 -46.70 4.21 26.57
C MET A 488 -46.20 3.38 25.38
N GLU A 489 -46.95 3.31 24.29
CA GLU A 489 -46.52 2.64 23.06
C GLU A 489 -45.30 3.32 22.44
N LEU A 490 -45.31 4.66 22.36
CA LEU A 490 -44.17 5.42 21.87
C LEU A 490 -42.92 5.21 22.73
N ALA A 491 -43.06 5.12 24.05
CA ALA A 491 -41.94 4.83 24.95
C ALA A 491 -41.35 3.42 24.72
N GLN A 492 -42.20 2.41 24.46
CA GLN A 492 -41.72 1.06 24.10
C GLN A 492 -40.94 1.05 22.79
N ASN A 493 -41.47 1.73 21.76
CA ASN A 493 -40.79 1.87 20.47
C ASN A 493 -39.46 2.62 20.62
N LEU A 494 -39.42 3.64 21.48
CA LEU A 494 -38.22 4.40 21.78
C LEU A 494 -37.16 3.54 22.48
N SER A 495 -37.57 2.65 23.40
CA SER A 495 -36.69 1.69 24.05
C SER A 495 -36.07 0.71 23.04
N ALA A 496 -36.89 0.14 22.15
CA ALA A 496 -36.42 -0.78 21.11
C ALA A 496 -35.42 -0.10 20.15
N SER A 497 -35.72 1.15 19.74
CA SER A 497 -34.79 1.93 18.92
C SER A 497 -33.49 2.26 19.66
N GLY A 498 -33.56 2.55 20.97
CA GLY A 498 -32.38 2.75 21.81
C GLY A 498 -31.47 1.52 21.87
N GLU A 499 -32.03 0.32 21.97
CA GLU A 499 -31.28 -0.94 21.92
C GLU A 499 -30.59 -1.15 20.56
N GLU A 500 -31.26 -0.86 19.45
CA GLU A 500 -30.68 -0.97 18.10
C GLU A 500 -29.51 0.00 17.90
N VAL A 501 -29.64 1.23 18.39
CA VAL A 501 -28.55 2.21 18.34
C VAL A 501 -27.39 1.77 19.24
N SER A 502 -27.67 1.20 20.42
CA SER A 502 -26.64 0.65 21.31
C SER A 502 -25.84 -0.47 20.62
N ALA A 503 -26.52 -1.43 19.98
CA ALA A 503 -25.86 -2.48 19.20
C ALA A 503 -25.02 -1.90 18.04
N SER A 504 -25.51 -0.84 17.39
CA SER A 504 -24.78 -0.14 16.33
C SER A 504 -23.51 0.54 16.86
N VAL A 505 -23.57 1.15 18.04
CA VAL A 505 -22.42 1.74 18.74
C VAL A 505 -21.35 0.68 19.04
N GLU A 506 -21.74 -0.51 19.50
CA GLU A 506 -20.81 -1.62 19.72
C GLU A 506 -20.11 -2.05 18.41
N GLN A 507 -20.88 -2.17 17.33
CA GLN A 507 -20.35 -2.55 16.02
C GLN A 507 -19.38 -1.49 15.46
N VAL A 508 -19.71 -0.21 15.58
CA VAL A 508 -18.83 0.90 15.18
C VAL A 508 -17.56 0.90 16.02
N THR A 509 -17.67 0.67 17.33
CA THR A 509 -16.52 0.57 18.23
C THR A 509 -15.58 -0.57 17.83
N SER A 510 -16.13 -1.73 17.48
CA SER A 510 -15.33 -2.86 16.95
C SER A 510 -14.63 -2.49 15.64
N THR A 511 -15.34 -1.80 14.74
CA THR A 511 -14.78 -1.33 13.46
C THR A 511 -13.62 -0.35 13.66
N ILE A 512 -13.76 0.59 14.61
CA ILE A 512 -12.71 1.54 15.01
C ILE A 512 -11.45 0.80 15.48
N GLN A 513 -11.59 -0.26 16.29
CA GLN A 513 -10.45 -1.05 16.75
C GLN A 513 -9.71 -1.73 15.59
N VAL A 514 -10.47 -2.34 14.67
CA VAL A 514 -9.91 -2.98 13.47
C VAL A 514 -9.19 -1.94 12.59
N GLN A 515 -9.82 -0.79 12.35
CA GLN A 515 -9.24 0.27 11.51
C GLN A 515 -7.97 0.85 12.15
N SER A 516 -7.95 1.03 13.48
CA SER A 516 -6.76 1.46 14.21
C SER A 516 -5.60 0.48 14.02
N ALA A 517 -5.86 -0.82 14.13
CA ALA A 517 -4.84 -1.85 13.89
C ALA A 517 -4.31 -1.83 12.44
N MET A 518 -5.19 -1.63 11.44
CA MET A 518 -4.79 -1.51 10.04
C MET A 518 -3.89 -0.29 9.80
N VAL A 519 -4.21 0.85 10.40
CA VAL A 519 -3.40 2.07 10.28
C VAL A 519 -2.03 1.89 10.95
N GLN A 520 -1.97 1.18 12.09
CA GLN A 520 -0.71 0.82 12.73
C GLN A 520 0.17 -0.04 11.81
N GLN A 521 -0.43 -1.05 11.17
CA GLN A 521 0.26 -1.92 10.20
C GLN A 521 0.72 -1.14 8.96
N LEU A 522 -0.10 -0.20 8.47
CA LEU A 522 0.27 0.70 7.37
C LEU A 522 1.49 1.55 7.72
N SER A 523 1.54 2.08 8.95
CA SER A 523 2.70 2.82 9.44
C SER A 523 3.98 1.99 9.39
N SER A 524 3.93 0.71 9.81
CA SER A 524 5.09 -0.19 9.72
C SER A 524 5.50 -0.49 8.27
N MET A 525 4.54 -0.66 7.35
CA MET A 525 4.84 -0.86 5.93
C MET A 525 5.50 0.38 5.30
N ILE A 526 5.07 1.58 5.69
CA ILE A 526 5.68 2.85 5.25
C ILE A 526 7.14 2.93 5.70
N GLU A 527 7.45 2.58 6.95
CA GLU A 527 8.83 2.53 7.47
C GLU A 527 9.69 1.52 6.69
N GLU A 528 9.14 0.36 6.34
CA GLU A 528 9.84 -0.65 5.54
C GLU A 528 10.13 -0.15 4.11
N ILE A 529 9.15 0.49 3.45
CA ILE A 529 9.33 1.07 2.12
C ILE A 529 10.37 2.20 2.15
N ASP A 530 10.35 3.07 3.15
CA ASP A 530 11.35 4.13 3.33
C ASP A 530 12.77 3.54 3.46
N SER A 531 12.93 2.49 4.28
CA SER A 531 14.20 1.77 4.44
C SER A 531 14.69 1.15 3.12
N LEU A 532 13.82 0.44 2.39
CA LEU A 532 14.16 -0.16 1.10
C LEU A 532 14.52 0.90 0.05
N THR A 533 13.80 2.01 0.04
CA THR A 533 14.04 3.14 -0.88
C THR A 533 15.40 3.79 -0.60
N LYS A 534 15.79 3.95 0.67
CA LYS A 534 17.13 4.40 1.08
C LYS A 534 18.24 3.43 0.63
N GLN A 535 18.05 2.12 0.82
CA GLN A 535 19.01 1.12 0.36
C GLN A 535 19.18 1.11 -1.16
N LEU A 536 18.07 1.24 -1.92
CA LEU A 536 18.11 1.37 -3.38
C LEU A 536 18.85 2.63 -3.81
N LYS A 537 18.64 3.75 -3.13
CA LYS A 537 19.35 5.02 -3.38
C LYS A 537 20.86 4.89 -3.13
N GLU A 538 21.26 4.22 -2.05
CA GLU A 538 22.68 3.92 -1.77
C GLU A 538 23.30 2.96 -2.79
N ALA A 539 22.55 1.97 -3.26
CA ALA A 539 23.03 1.06 -4.30
C ALA A 539 23.21 1.79 -5.64
N SER A 540 22.26 2.66 -5.98
CA SER A 540 22.29 3.49 -7.20
C SER A 540 23.45 4.48 -7.20
N SER A 541 23.73 5.12 -6.06
CA SER A 541 24.76 6.17 -5.95
C SER A 541 26.19 5.68 -6.15
N LYS A 542 26.42 4.35 -6.11
CA LYS A 542 27.70 3.73 -6.50
C LYS A 542 27.99 3.89 -7.99
N PHE A 543 26.96 4.11 -8.81
CA PHE A 543 27.12 4.34 -10.24
C PHE A 543 27.22 5.83 -10.53
N LYS A 544 28.28 6.22 -11.23
CA LYS A 544 28.50 7.60 -11.66
C LYS A 544 27.89 7.78 -13.05
N THR A 545 26.79 8.50 -13.14
CA THR A 545 26.05 8.74 -14.39
C THR A 545 26.40 10.07 -15.07
N GLU A 546 27.00 11.00 -14.34
CA GLU A 546 27.38 12.36 -14.79
C GLU A 546 28.82 12.72 -14.41
#